data_AF-A0A640T753-F1
#
_entry.id   AF-A0A640T753-F1
#
_cell.length_a   1.000
_cell.length_b   1.000
_cell.length_c   1.000
_cell.angle_alpha   90.00
_cell.angle_beta   90.00
_cell.angle_gamma   90.00
#
_symmetry.space_group_name_H-M   'P 1'
#
loop_
_entity.id
_entity.type
_entity.pdbx_description
1 polymer ?
#
loop_
_entity_poly.entity_id
_entity_poly.type
_entity_poly.pdbx_seq_one_letter_code
_entity_poly.pdbx_strand_id
1 'polypeptide(L)'
;MRAVKKSMTIAAMACLTLMGTVAAAPTASASSGNYIQFSNNSGFLVDTCYQWKGPDGIESKNYCHTSKPVGQTWKAYFPEEATGATATVTFAMGNGGAKEYLYDLSADKNHCYQTTGLWPNGGEVLSTNC
;
A
#
# COMPACT_ATOMS: atom_id res chain seq x y z
N MET A 1 27.43 18.99 69.39
CA MET A 1 26.55 17.83 69.68
C MET A 1 27.12 16.61 68.94
N ARG A 2 26.91 15.42 69.51
CA ARG A 2 27.57 14.13 69.24
C ARG A 2 27.21 13.50 67.88
N ALA A 3 28.21 12.77 67.33
CA ALA A 3 28.18 11.45 66.64
C ALA A 3 27.25 11.30 65.39
N VAL A 4 27.42 10.38 64.42
CA VAL A 4 27.85 8.97 64.39
C VAL A 4 28.23 8.60 62.92
N LYS A 5 29.28 7.80 62.70
CA LYS A 5 29.58 7.09 61.42
C LYS A 5 28.60 5.92 61.22
N LYS A 6 28.08 5.70 60.00
CA LYS A 6 27.54 4.40 59.57
C LYS A 6 27.86 4.09 58.10
N SER A 7 28.59 3.00 57.91
CA SER A 7 28.76 2.28 56.64
C SER A 7 27.57 1.34 56.42
N MET A 8 27.16 1.12 55.18
CA MET A 8 26.33 -0.02 54.77
C MET A 8 26.72 -0.51 53.37
N THR A 9 27.13 -1.77 53.32
CA THR A 9 27.38 -2.63 52.14
C THR A 9 26.05 -3.29 51.71
N ILE A 10 26.05 -4.05 50.59
CA ILE A 10 25.05 -5.04 50.07
C ILE A 10 24.32 -4.47 48.82
N ALA A 11 24.12 -5.14 47.68
CA ALA A 11 24.40 -6.49 47.18
C ALA A 11 24.44 -6.46 45.64
N ALA A 12 25.12 -7.44 45.06
CA ALA A 12 25.05 -7.79 43.65
C ALA A 12 23.66 -8.32 43.25
N MET A 13 23.20 -7.98 42.04
CA MET A 13 22.19 -8.76 41.32
C MET A 13 22.67 -9.01 39.88
N ALA A 14 22.84 -10.29 39.57
CA ALA A 14 23.15 -10.81 38.25
C ALA A 14 21.87 -10.80 37.38
N CYS A 15 21.92 -10.14 36.22
CA CYS A 15 20.90 -10.27 35.19
C CYS A 15 21.30 -11.36 34.19
N LEU A 16 20.51 -12.44 34.15
CA LEU A 16 20.52 -13.39 33.05
C LEU A 16 19.98 -12.70 31.78
N THR A 17 20.81 -12.58 30.74
CA THR A 17 20.38 -12.15 29.41
C THR A 17 20.01 -13.38 28.58
N LEU A 18 18.72 -13.63 28.39
CA LEU A 18 18.23 -14.51 27.32
C LEU A 18 18.52 -13.84 25.98
N MET A 19 19.50 -14.34 25.23
CA MET A 19 19.69 -13.97 23.84
C MET A 19 18.75 -14.80 22.96
N GLY A 20 17.56 -14.27 22.71
CA GLY A 20 16.69 -14.73 21.64
C GLY A 20 17.11 -14.02 20.34
N THR A 21 17.65 -14.77 19.39
CA THR A 21 17.90 -14.29 18.03
C THR A 21 16.54 -14.10 17.34
N VAL A 22 16.02 -12.87 17.35
CA VAL A 22 14.96 -12.47 16.44
C VAL A 22 15.56 -12.40 15.04
N ALA A 23 15.23 -13.38 14.20
CA ALA A 23 15.46 -13.26 12.77
C ALA A 23 14.62 -12.08 12.29
N ALA A 24 15.27 -10.94 12.06
CA ALA A 24 14.64 -9.78 11.45
C ALA A 24 14.20 -10.19 10.04
N ALA A 25 12.91 -10.46 9.87
CA ALA A 25 12.32 -10.50 8.54
C ALA A 25 12.58 -9.13 7.90
N PRO A 26 12.98 -9.08 6.61
CA PRO A 26 13.14 -7.80 5.93
C PRO A 26 11.82 -7.05 6.04
N THR A 27 11.84 -5.92 6.72
CA THR A 27 10.74 -4.97 6.68
C THR A 27 10.70 -4.46 5.25
N ALA A 28 9.74 -4.93 4.47
CA ALA A 28 9.37 -4.27 3.22
C ALA A 28 8.93 -2.85 3.62
N SER A 29 9.83 -1.89 3.47
CA SER A 29 9.53 -0.48 3.68
C SER A 29 8.79 -0.01 2.45
N ALA A 30 7.47 -0.15 2.39
CA ALA A 30 6.74 0.42 1.28
C ALA A 30 6.91 1.94 1.35
N SER A 31 7.53 2.49 0.31
CA SER A 31 7.92 3.89 0.29
C SER A 31 6.67 4.77 0.25
N SER A 32 6.55 5.70 1.20
CA SER A 32 5.46 6.70 1.30
C SER A 32 5.37 7.66 0.10
N GLY A 33 6.15 7.45 -0.96
CA GLY A 33 6.05 8.15 -2.24
C GLY A 33 5.56 7.31 -3.43
N ASN A 34 5.46 5.98 -3.29
CA ASN A 34 5.08 5.11 -4.39
C ASN A 34 3.56 5.04 -4.58
N TYR A 35 3.13 4.96 -5.85
CA TYR A 35 1.71 4.99 -6.19
C TYR A 35 1.33 4.14 -7.40
N ILE A 36 0.06 3.76 -7.45
CA ILE A 36 -0.64 3.36 -8.68
C ILE A 36 -1.47 4.57 -9.16
N GLN A 37 -1.19 5.07 -10.35
CA GLN A 37 -1.90 6.18 -10.99
C GLN A 37 -2.74 5.67 -12.16
N PHE A 38 -3.95 6.19 -12.26
CA PHE A 38 -4.77 6.07 -13.45
C PHE A 38 -5.15 7.45 -13.97
N SER A 39 -5.18 7.60 -15.29
CA SER A 39 -5.80 8.73 -15.98
C SER A 39 -6.92 8.23 -16.89
N ASN A 40 -8.07 8.88 -16.86
CA ASN A 40 -9.20 8.50 -17.70
C ASN A 40 -9.20 9.26 -19.03
N ASN A 41 -8.89 8.56 -20.12
CA ASN A 41 -9.07 9.06 -21.49
C ASN A 41 -10.13 8.24 -22.27
N SER A 42 -10.90 7.41 -21.56
CA SER A 42 -12.03 6.68 -22.14
C SER A 42 -13.27 7.57 -22.19
N GLY A 43 -14.24 7.22 -23.02
CA GLY A 43 -15.57 7.87 -23.04
C GLY A 43 -16.51 7.44 -21.92
N PHE A 44 -16.00 6.82 -20.85
CA PHE A 44 -16.80 6.25 -19.76
C PHE A 44 -16.41 6.86 -18.41
N LEU A 45 -17.31 6.79 -17.43
CA LEU A 45 -16.89 6.91 -16.03
C LEU A 45 -16.14 5.64 -15.63
N VAL A 46 -15.07 5.81 -14.85
CA VAL A 46 -14.21 4.71 -14.40
C VAL A 46 -14.21 4.64 -12.88
N ASP A 47 -14.39 3.44 -12.36
CA ASP A 47 -14.11 3.12 -10.96
C ASP A 47 -12.82 2.30 -10.87
N THR A 48 -12.04 2.54 -9.82
CA THR A 48 -10.88 1.71 -9.48
C THR A 48 -10.90 1.38 -8.00
N CYS A 49 -10.89 0.10 -7.67
CA CYS A 49 -10.83 -0.40 -6.30
C CYS A 49 -9.48 -1.06 -6.02
N TYR A 50 -8.93 -0.82 -4.84
CA TYR A 50 -7.61 -1.29 -4.42
C TYR A 50 -7.77 -2.20 -3.19
N GLN A 51 -7.22 -3.40 -3.30
CA GLN A 51 -7.09 -4.36 -2.21
C GLN A 51 -5.62 -4.55 -1.88
N TRP A 52 -5.18 -4.01 -0.75
CA TRP A 52 -3.80 -4.13 -0.29
C TRP A 52 -3.55 -5.51 0.32
N LYS A 53 -2.32 -5.99 0.18
CA LYS A 53 -1.83 -7.26 0.74
C LYS A 53 -0.60 -6.95 1.61
N GLY A 54 -0.46 -7.66 2.71
CA GLY A 54 0.54 -7.37 3.73
C GLY A 54 0.14 -7.99 5.07
N PRO A 55 0.62 -7.42 6.20
CA PRO A 55 0.30 -7.93 7.53
C PRO A 55 -1.20 -7.83 7.86
N ASP A 56 -1.61 -8.55 8.91
CA ASP A 56 -2.98 -8.55 9.40
C ASP A 56 -3.51 -7.13 9.66
N GLY A 57 -4.73 -6.85 9.21
CA GLY A 57 -5.37 -5.55 9.36
C GLY A 57 -5.13 -4.58 8.20
N ILE A 58 -4.24 -4.90 7.25
CA ILE A 58 -3.98 -4.04 6.09
C ILE A 58 -5.21 -3.87 5.19
N GLU A 59 -6.12 -4.85 5.17
CA GLU A 59 -7.36 -4.81 4.42
C GLU A 59 -8.29 -3.66 4.84
N SER A 60 -8.12 -3.14 6.07
CA SER A 60 -8.83 -1.93 6.53
C SER A 60 -8.48 -0.68 5.72
N LYS A 61 -7.37 -0.71 4.98
CA LYS A 61 -6.93 0.37 4.08
C LYS A 61 -7.43 0.21 2.65
N ASN A 62 -8.24 -0.81 2.35
CA ASN A 62 -8.82 -1.00 1.03
C ASN A 62 -9.84 0.11 0.73
N TYR A 63 -9.86 0.60 -0.51
CA TYR A 63 -10.77 1.67 -0.91
C TYR A 63 -10.95 1.73 -2.42
N CYS A 64 -11.95 2.50 -2.84
CA CYS A 64 -12.22 2.76 -4.25
C CYS A 64 -12.21 4.25 -4.57
N HIS A 65 -11.73 4.57 -5.76
CA HIS A 65 -12.00 5.81 -6.44
C HIS A 65 -13.16 5.56 -7.40
N THR A 66 -14.28 6.24 -7.20
CA THR A 66 -15.49 6.03 -8.01
C THR A 66 -15.79 7.20 -8.94
N SER A 67 -16.53 6.91 -10.00
CA SER A 67 -17.11 7.80 -10.98
C SER A 67 -16.11 8.81 -11.54
N LYS A 68 -14.89 8.37 -11.87
CA LYS A 68 -13.86 9.26 -12.42
C LYS A 68 -14.19 9.62 -13.86
N PRO A 69 -14.52 10.90 -14.16
CA PRO A 69 -14.87 11.31 -15.52
C PRO A 69 -13.63 11.43 -16.41
N VAL A 70 -13.89 11.62 -17.70
CA VAL A 70 -12.87 11.84 -18.73
C VAL A 70 -11.98 13.04 -18.34
N GLY A 71 -10.68 12.91 -18.58
CA GLY A 71 -9.67 13.92 -18.29
C GLY A 71 -9.18 13.95 -16.84
N GLN A 72 -9.76 13.14 -15.94
CA GLN A 72 -9.29 13.07 -14.56
C GLN A 72 -8.11 12.11 -14.39
N THR A 73 -7.23 12.46 -13.46
CA THR A 73 -6.12 11.61 -13.01
C THR A 73 -6.19 11.46 -11.50
N TRP A 74 -5.95 10.25 -11.01
CA TRP A 74 -5.96 9.95 -9.58
C TRP A 74 -4.88 8.94 -9.22
N LYS A 75 -4.51 8.92 -7.94
CA LYS A 75 -3.43 8.09 -7.40
C LYS A 75 -3.92 7.32 -6.19
N ALA A 76 -3.47 6.09 -6.09
CA ALA A 76 -3.49 5.32 -4.86
C ALA A 76 -2.06 5.15 -4.35
N TYR A 77 -1.76 5.76 -3.22
CA TYR A 77 -0.45 5.65 -2.57
C TYR A 77 -0.34 4.34 -1.80
N PHE A 78 0.86 3.76 -1.78
CA PHE A 78 1.10 2.51 -1.09
C PHE A 78 1.08 2.74 0.43
N PRO A 79 0.31 1.96 1.19
CA PRO A 79 0.50 1.89 2.63
C PRO A 79 1.92 1.39 2.95
N GLU A 80 2.57 1.94 3.99
CA GLU A 80 3.97 1.65 4.36
C GLU A 80 4.26 0.16 4.62
N GLU A 81 3.25 -0.60 5.04
CA GLU A 81 3.34 -2.03 5.34
C GLU A 81 2.86 -2.94 4.22
N ALA A 82 2.43 -2.38 3.08
CA ALA A 82 1.92 -3.17 1.96
C ALA A 82 3.04 -3.90 1.23
N THR A 83 2.86 -5.20 1.04
CA THR A 83 3.75 -6.04 0.23
C THR A 83 3.19 -6.32 -1.16
N GLY A 84 1.89 -6.11 -1.35
CA GLY A 84 1.21 -6.34 -2.61
C GLY A 84 -0.07 -5.53 -2.73
N ALA A 85 -0.65 -5.52 -3.94
CA ALA A 85 -1.97 -4.97 -4.17
C ALA A 85 -2.70 -5.72 -5.29
N THR A 86 -4.03 -5.70 -5.25
CA THR A 86 -4.90 -5.96 -6.39
C THR A 86 -5.63 -4.66 -6.73
N ALA A 87 -5.60 -4.22 -7.99
CA ALA A 87 -6.44 -3.13 -8.45
C ALA A 87 -7.45 -3.64 -9.49
N THR A 88 -8.73 -3.35 -9.26
CA THR A 88 -9.82 -3.67 -10.20
C THR A 88 -10.33 -2.38 -10.83
N VAL A 89 -10.33 -2.33 -12.16
CA VAL A 89 -10.84 -1.21 -12.96
C VAL A 89 -12.16 -1.62 -13.59
N THR A 90 -13.21 -0.82 -13.41
CA THR A 90 -14.50 -1.03 -14.05
C THR A 90 -14.96 0.21 -14.80
N PHE A 91 -15.53 0.00 -15.97
CA PHE A 91 -16.11 1.04 -16.80
C PHE A 91 -17.62 1.05 -16.61
N ALA A 92 -18.22 2.26 -16.58
CA ALA A 92 -19.66 2.41 -16.44
C ALA A 92 -20.44 1.55 -17.44
N MET A 93 -21.60 1.06 -17.00
CA MET A 93 -22.46 0.11 -17.73
C MET A 93 -21.80 -1.26 -18.03
N GLY A 94 -20.65 -1.57 -17.41
CA GLY A 94 -19.93 -2.82 -17.63
C GLY A 94 -19.18 -2.89 -18.97
N ASN A 95 -19.09 -1.76 -19.69
CA ASN A 95 -18.61 -1.72 -21.06
C ASN A 95 -17.07 -1.88 -21.11
N GLY A 96 -16.59 -3.09 -21.44
CA GLY A 96 -15.17 -3.46 -21.40
C GLY A 96 -14.82 -4.50 -20.32
N GLY A 97 -15.78 -4.85 -19.45
CA GLY A 97 -15.60 -5.79 -18.35
C GLY A 97 -14.69 -5.26 -17.24
N ALA A 98 -14.68 -5.95 -16.10
CA ALA A 98 -13.74 -5.66 -15.02
C ALA A 98 -12.32 -6.07 -15.45
N LYS A 99 -11.34 -5.19 -15.24
CA LYS A 99 -9.92 -5.47 -15.46
C LYS A 99 -9.22 -5.55 -14.12
N GLU A 100 -8.60 -6.69 -13.83
CA GLU A 100 -7.88 -6.92 -12.57
C GLU A 100 -6.37 -6.91 -12.81
N TYR A 101 -5.64 -6.26 -11.90
CA TYR A 101 -4.19 -6.12 -11.93
C TYR A 101 -3.61 -6.51 -10.58
N LEU A 102 -2.59 -7.37 -10.60
CA LEU A 102 -1.86 -7.81 -9.43
C LEU A 102 -0.49 -7.12 -9.39
N TYR A 103 -0.13 -6.61 -8.22
CA TYR A 103 1.10 -5.89 -7.99
C TYR A 103 1.90 -6.55 -6.88
N ASP A 104 3.17 -6.82 -7.17
CA ASP A 104 4.20 -7.08 -6.19
C ASP A 104 4.90 -5.75 -5.88
N LEU A 105 4.75 -5.27 -4.65
CA LEU A 105 5.24 -3.96 -4.23
C LEU A 105 6.65 -4.02 -3.61
N SER A 106 7.29 -5.20 -3.59
CA SER A 106 8.65 -5.39 -3.07
C SER A 106 9.73 -4.59 -3.81
N ALA A 107 9.45 -4.16 -5.04
CA ALA A 107 10.37 -3.40 -5.88
C ALA A 107 10.15 -1.88 -5.86
N ASP A 108 9.24 -1.37 -5.01
CA ASP A 108 9.04 0.06 -4.73
C ASP A 108 9.07 0.96 -5.97
N LYS A 109 8.21 0.70 -6.95
CA LYS A 109 8.08 1.52 -8.16
C LYS A 109 6.65 2.01 -8.38
N ASN A 110 6.55 3.18 -9.01
CA ASN A 110 5.28 3.72 -9.46
C ASN A 110 4.71 2.89 -10.61
N HIS A 111 3.38 2.77 -10.64
CA HIS A 111 2.64 2.16 -11.74
C HIS A 111 1.69 3.18 -12.34
N CYS A 112 1.80 3.44 -13.64
CA CYS A 112 0.96 4.41 -14.34
C CYS A 112 0.16 3.73 -15.44
N TYR A 113 -1.11 4.13 -15.53
CA TYR A 113 -2.06 3.60 -16.50
C TYR A 113 -2.91 4.72 -17.09
N GLN A 114 -3.33 4.51 -18.33
CA GLN A 114 -4.36 5.32 -18.98
C GLN A 114 -5.50 4.43 -19.43
N THR A 115 -6.73 4.81 -19.10
CA THR A 115 -7.90 4.15 -19.68
C THR A 115 -8.27 4.77 -21.01
N THR A 116 -8.75 3.96 -21.95
CA THR A 116 -9.15 4.38 -23.30
C THR A 116 -10.42 3.63 -23.73
N GLY A 117 -10.90 3.90 -24.93
CA GLY A 117 -12.06 3.24 -25.52
C GLY A 117 -13.33 4.08 -25.49
N LEU A 118 -14.25 3.76 -26.38
CA LEU A 118 -15.52 4.46 -26.60
C LEU A 118 -16.65 3.45 -26.79
N TRP A 119 -17.88 3.90 -26.60
CA TRP A 119 -19.06 3.09 -26.91
C TRP A 119 -19.17 2.87 -28.44
N PRO A 120 -19.55 1.68 -28.93
CA PRO A 120 -19.90 0.46 -28.18
C PRO A 120 -18.71 -0.47 -27.89
N ASN A 121 -17.50 -0.12 -28.31
CA ASN A 121 -16.32 -0.99 -28.30
C ASN A 121 -15.80 -1.34 -26.90
N GLY A 122 -16.22 -0.60 -25.87
CA GLY A 122 -15.85 -0.84 -24.48
C GLY A 122 -14.56 -0.14 -24.08
N GLY A 123 -14.25 -0.22 -22.78
CA GLY A 123 -13.06 0.37 -22.19
C GLY A 123 -11.86 -0.58 -22.15
N GLU A 124 -10.67 0.00 -22.29
CA GLU A 124 -9.37 -0.68 -22.14
C GLU A 124 -8.47 0.10 -21.20
N VAL A 125 -7.43 -0.55 -20.69
CA VAL A 125 -6.45 0.04 -19.76
C VAL A 125 -5.06 -0.27 -20.33
N LEU A 126 -4.29 0.79 -20.55
CA LEU A 126 -2.94 0.72 -21.11
C LEU A 126 -1.94 1.14 -20.05
N SER A 127 -0.84 0.40 -19.91
CA SER A 127 0.29 0.84 -19.08
C SER A 127 1.00 2.01 -19.77
N THR A 128 1.40 3.00 -18.99
CA THR A 128 2.12 4.19 -19.45
C THR A 128 3.34 4.44 -18.57
N ASN A 129 4.22 5.32 -19.03
CA ASN A 129 5.34 5.75 -18.21
C ASN A 129 4.84 6.68 -17.09
N CYS A 130 5.32 6.41 -15.88
CA CYS A 130 5.53 7.43 -14.86
C CYS A 130 6.88 8.12 -15.15
#